data_AF-A0A944TPB8-F1
#
_entry.id   AF-A0A944TPB8-F1
#
_cell.length_a   1.000
_cell.length_b   1.000
_cell.length_c   1.000
_cell.angle_alpha   90.00
_cell.angle_beta   90.00
_cell.angle_gamma   90.00
#
_symmetry.space_group_name_H-M   'P 1'
#
loop_
_entity.id
_entity.type
_entity.pdbx_description
1 polymer ?
#
loop_
_entity_poly.entity_id
_entity_poly.type
_entity_poly.pdbx_seq_one_letter_code
_entity_poly.pdbx_strand_id
1 'polypeptide(L)'
;MGQYKVIENFMGKPLKKKIDEVEVLDSENEKTSEQDLSKGRFKLYSTDELDMDIVQSDEFKDFILKSEYVERNLALQKPSEEELNKPVSTSIKVYRGKQVQNVGLDELRDLIKTAKDIKQVVVEQVSIKEATRVSMLFEPDKEKVGERYNKLLSGSDAGPKEKIASLAPAIEENPTDEINSKKLIELESKLNNGFLEKENYQSETQKKNIESNQRLVRDRKPEEEKPESINLKEKVELKFKQELLPEEEEYTPQEIEEFSQVVQEEVAANKFKFKSTVDTTSLEKNDQDLSKIGKALEESEEDKELELKKVSFSKQTLTRKKGKVHNGYYYRAKDHVELFKMGSSYLRDFKDGIKSFAFSCVGLPTDREKTVFGVSAFFNYHSDVNMVIVTENFDSSFYSEFVGKFETEKRNVPEEDLFYKVHVAKGFEVIELTELGKIERKIRNYDFEDFLDHLVDSYDLVLWDLPEIDSMNSFKELYFPVIRTLDNVSLIVGQNKNMMDDITQMIEYFKRYQVTIKGLLFAPDRASDKKKGGTSD
;
A
#
# COMPACT_ATOMS: atom_id res chain seq x y z
N MET A 1 35.07 36.17 33.62
CA MET A 1 34.98 36.43 32.17
C MET A 1 35.43 35.17 31.45
N GLY A 2 34.49 34.40 30.91
CA GLY A 2 34.76 33.19 30.13
C GLY A 2 33.63 33.03 29.11
N GLN A 3 33.99 33.06 27.83
CA GLN A 3 33.09 33.03 26.67
C GLN A 3 32.77 31.58 26.29
N TYR A 4 31.51 31.28 25.97
CA TYR A 4 31.00 29.95 25.63
C TYR A 4 31.04 29.70 24.12
N LYS A 5 31.62 28.56 23.72
CA LYS A 5 31.69 28.01 22.36
C LYS A 5 30.70 26.86 22.21
N VAL A 6 29.55 27.07 21.56
CA VAL A 6 28.74 25.97 20.97
C VAL A 6 28.14 26.34 19.60
N ILE A 7 28.16 27.61 19.17
CA ILE A 7 27.55 28.03 17.87
C ILE A 7 28.60 28.59 16.87
N GLU A 8 29.83 28.09 16.86
CA GLU A 8 30.86 28.51 15.89
C GLU A 8 31.43 27.41 14.98
N ASN A 9 31.05 26.14 15.15
CA ASN A 9 31.65 25.06 14.35
C ASN A 9 31.03 24.83 12.96
N PHE A 10 30.25 25.77 12.43
CA PHE A 10 29.71 25.67 11.07
C PHE A 10 30.30 26.64 10.03
N MET A 11 31.28 27.49 10.37
CA MET A 11 31.96 28.34 9.38
C MET A 11 33.50 28.45 9.57
N GLY A 12 34.21 27.54 8.88
CA GLY A 12 35.53 27.66 8.23
C GLY A 12 36.75 28.31 8.90
N LYS A 13 37.85 27.54 9.04
CA LYS A 13 39.23 27.96 8.71
C LYS A 13 40.03 26.80 8.10
N PRO A 14 40.94 27.06 7.13
CA PRO A 14 41.67 26.02 6.41
C PRO A 14 42.85 25.51 7.25
N LEU A 15 42.92 24.20 7.47
CA LEU A 15 44.09 23.56 8.05
C LEU A 15 45.16 23.37 6.96
N LYS A 16 46.19 24.22 7.00
CA LYS A 16 47.51 23.87 6.46
C LYS A 16 48.08 22.77 7.34
N LYS A 17 48.26 21.56 6.79
CA LYS A 17 49.16 20.56 7.37
C LYS A 17 50.34 20.31 6.44
N LYS A 18 51.53 20.40 7.04
CA LYS A 18 52.79 19.92 6.49
C LYS A 18 52.65 18.43 6.18
N ILE A 19 53.10 18.05 4.99
CA ILE A 19 53.34 16.67 4.58
C ILE A 19 54.78 16.39 5.00
N ASP A 20 54.98 15.43 5.88
CA ASP A 20 56.28 14.80 6.09
C ASP A 20 56.45 13.70 5.03
N GLU A 21 57.65 13.65 4.49
CA GLU A 21 58.15 12.72 3.47
C GLU A 21 57.98 11.26 3.90
N VAL A 22 57.43 10.42 3.02
CA VAL A 22 57.69 8.98 2.99
C VAL A 22 57.83 8.55 1.53
N GLU A 23 58.82 7.67 1.34
CA GLU A 23 59.54 7.31 0.13
C GLU A 23 58.70 6.76 -1.03
N VAL A 24 59.19 7.09 -2.22
CA VAL A 24 58.80 6.56 -3.54
C VAL A 24 59.39 5.17 -3.72
N LEU A 25 58.56 4.20 -4.11
CA LEU A 25 59.00 3.07 -4.91
C LEU A 25 58.14 2.99 -6.17
N ASP A 26 58.83 3.09 -7.30
CA ASP A 26 58.32 3.06 -8.66
C ASP A 26 57.62 1.74 -9.01
N SER A 27 56.52 1.82 -9.75
CA SER A 27 56.31 0.97 -10.94
C SER A 27 55.14 1.49 -11.78
N GLU A 28 55.34 1.33 -13.09
CA GLU A 28 54.69 2.01 -14.21
C GLU A 28 53.38 1.36 -14.67
N ASN A 29 52.65 2.11 -15.51
CA ASN A 29 51.56 1.73 -16.42
C ASN A 29 50.18 1.54 -15.73
N GLU A 30 49.05 2.06 -16.22
CA GLU A 30 48.59 2.15 -17.60
C GLU A 30 47.43 3.17 -17.73
N LYS A 31 47.25 3.73 -18.93
CA LYS A 31 46.16 4.63 -19.30
C LYS A 31 44.85 3.85 -19.42
N THR A 32 43.71 4.40 -18.96
CA THR A 32 42.45 4.46 -19.73
C THR A 32 41.32 5.25 -19.05
N SER A 33 40.71 6.12 -19.87
CA SER A 33 39.29 6.54 -19.95
C SER A 33 38.56 7.14 -18.75
N GLU A 34 38.22 8.43 -18.92
CA GLU A 34 37.02 9.09 -18.40
C GLU A 34 35.74 8.33 -18.81
N GLN A 35 34.86 8.05 -17.85
CA GLN A 35 33.41 8.18 -17.99
C GLN A 35 32.70 8.03 -16.63
N ASP A 36 32.10 9.15 -16.20
CA ASP A 36 30.73 9.34 -15.72
C ASP A 36 30.11 8.63 -14.48
N LEU A 37 29.28 9.46 -13.83
CA LEU A 37 28.11 9.20 -12.98
C LEU A 37 28.28 8.93 -11.46
N SER A 38 28.04 10.02 -10.72
CA SER A 38 27.26 10.12 -9.48
C SER A 38 26.79 8.82 -8.82
N LYS A 39 27.48 8.41 -7.76
CA LYS A 39 26.91 7.57 -6.69
C LYS A 39 26.85 8.37 -5.40
N GLY A 40 25.66 8.87 -5.07
CA GLY A 40 25.37 9.37 -3.73
C GLY A 40 25.40 8.19 -2.75
N ARG A 41 26.42 8.14 -1.89
CA ARG A 41 26.46 7.20 -0.76
C ARG A 41 25.69 7.80 0.40
N PHE A 42 24.58 7.18 0.78
CA PHE A 42 23.94 7.44 2.07
C PHE A 42 24.70 6.67 3.15
N LYS A 43 25.13 7.36 4.20
CA LYS A 43 25.58 6.74 5.46
C LYS A 43 24.49 6.97 6.50
N LEU A 44 23.87 5.89 6.95
CA LEU A 44 23.10 5.87 8.19
C LEU A 44 24.11 5.67 9.33
N TYR A 45 24.15 6.61 10.27
CA TYR A 45 24.88 6.41 11.52
C TYR A 45 23.90 5.87 12.55
N SER A 46 24.22 4.70 13.11
CA SER A 46 23.61 4.25 14.37
C SER A 46 23.99 5.24 15.47
N THR A 47 23.05 5.55 16.35
CA THR A 47 23.29 6.39 17.54
C THR A 47 24.35 5.82 18.48
N ASP A 48 24.74 4.55 18.30
CA ASP A 48 25.71 3.88 19.16
C ASP A 48 27.18 4.13 18.76
N GLU A 49 27.44 4.78 17.61
CA GLU A 49 28.80 5.01 17.10
C GLU A 49 29.29 6.46 17.20
N LEU A 50 28.49 7.35 17.81
CA LEU A 50 28.88 8.73 18.10
C LEU A 50 28.73 8.99 19.59
N ASP A 51 29.77 8.70 20.36
CA ASP A 51 30.01 9.28 21.69
C ASP A 51 30.27 10.78 21.53
N MET A 52 29.24 11.54 21.15
CA MET A 52 29.20 12.97 21.35
C MET A 52 28.42 13.21 22.62
N ASP A 53 29.12 13.54 23.70
CA ASP A 53 28.51 14.17 24.87
C ASP A 53 27.78 15.43 24.42
N ILE A 54 26.47 15.35 24.18
CA ILE A 54 25.63 16.52 24.02
C ILE A 54 25.59 17.20 25.39
N VAL A 55 26.45 18.20 25.56
CA VAL A 55 26.41 19.09 26.72
C VAL A 55 25.09 19.86 26.65
N GLN A 56 24.04 19.31 27.27
CA GLN A 56 22.78 20.02 27.44
C GLN A 56 23.09 21.29 28.25
N SER A 57 22.92 22.44 27.61
CA SER A 57 23.10 23.70 28.31
C SER A 57 22.06 23.82 29.42
N ASP A 58 22.43 24.46 30.52
CA ASP A 58 21.56 24.71 31.67
C ASP A 58 20.23 25.41 31.29
N GLU A 59 20.16 25.99 30.09
CA GLU A 59 19.00 26.71 29.57
C GLU A 59 17.88 25.81 29.02
N PHE A 60 18.14 24.51 28.77
CA PHE A 60 17.15 23.56 28.23
C PHE A 60 16.69 22.51 29.24
N LYS A 61 16.97 22.69 30.54
CA LYS A 61 16.65 21.72 31.60
C LYS A 61 15.17 21.34 31.74
N ASP A 62 14.26 22.13 31.17
CA ASP A 62 12.81 21.93 31.25
C ASP A 62 12.22 21.23 29.99
N PHE A 63 13.05 20.94 28.98
CA PHE A 63 12.64 20.27 27.75
C PHE A 63 13.47 19.01 27.50
N ILE A 64 12.78 17.92 27.20
CA ILE A 64 13.42 16.68 26.77
C ILE A 64 13.40 16.67 25.24
N LEU A 65 14.58 16.78 24.62
CA LEU A 65 14.74 16.54 23.19
C LEU A 65 14.45 15.06 22.93
N LYS A 66 13.39 14.76 22.20
CA LYS A 66 12.96 13.39 21.89
C LYS A 66 13.72 12.80 20.72
N SER A 67 13.93 13.62 19.70
CA SER A 67 14.59 13.22 18.47
C SER A 67 15.12 14.45 17.73
N GLU A 68 16.26 14.28 17.08
CA GLU A 68 16.84 15.22 16.14
C GLU A 68 16.88 14.56 14.76
N TYR A 69 16.31 15.21 13.76
CA TYR A 69 16.35 14.76 12.38
C TYR A 69 17.07 15.81 11.53
N VAL A 70 18.12 15.37 10.83
CA VAL A 70 18.94 16.24 9.97
C VAL A 70 18.83 15.75 8.53
N GLU A 71 18.25 16.58 7.68
CA GLU A 71 18.17 16.36 6.24
C GLU A 71 19.22 17.24 5.55
N ARG A 72 20.12 16.61 4.79
CA ARG A 72 21.18 17.29 4.02
C ARG A 72 20.97 17.09 2.53
N ASN A 73 21.50 18.01 1.73
CA ASN A 73 21.50 17.92 0.27
C ASN A 73 20.08 17.83 -0.33
N LEU A 74 19.14 18.61 0.21
CA LEU A 74 17.82 18.75 -0.38
C LEU A 74 17.96 19.16 -1.86
N ALA A 75 17.27 18.44 -2.75
CA ALA A 75 17.31 18.71 -4.18
C ALA A 75 16.70 20.09 -4.46
N LEU A 76 17.55 21.10 -4.65
CA LEU A 76 17.13 22.43 -5.06
C LEU A 76 16.99 22.47 -6.59
N GLN A 77 15.97 23.18 -7.07
CA GLN A 77 15.91 23.57 -8.48
C GLN A 77 17.14 24.44 -8.80
N LYS A 78 17.69 24.33 -10.02
CA LYS A 78 18.86 25.10 -10.43
C LYS A 78 18.57 26.60 -10.24
N PRO A 79 19.30 27.30 -9.36
CA PRO A 79 19.01 28.70 -9.06
C PRO A 79 19.35 29.60 -10.25
N SER A 80 18.57 30.66 -10.42
CA SER A 80 18.83 31.73 -11.39
C SER A 80 20.05 32.59 -11.00
N GLU A 81 20.64 33.34 -11.95
CA GLU A 81 21.82 34.18 -11.69
C GLU A 81 21.57 35.26 -10.62
N GLU A 82 20.34 35.74 -10.48
CA GLU A 82 19.95 36.67 -9.42
C GLU A 82 19.87 36.00 -8.04
N GLU A 83 19.56 34.69 -8.00
CA GLU A 83 19.51 33.91 -6.77
C GLU A 83 20.88 33.49 -6.27
N LEU A 84 21.88 33.42 -7.16
CA LEU A 84 23.28 33.15 -6.80
C LEU A 84 23.92 34.24 -5.92
N ASN A 85 23.33 35.43 -5.86
CA ASN A 85 23.85 36.56 -5.07
C ASN A 85 23.05 36.80 -3.77
N LYS A 86 22.02 35.99 -3.47
CA LYS A 86 21.24 36.16 -2.23
C LYS A 86 22.02 35.64 -1.02
N PRO A 87 22.01 36.36 0.12
CA PRO A 87 22.64 35.89 1.36
C PRO A 87 21.95 34.62 1.87
N VAL A 88 22.69 33.81 2.64
CA VAL A 88 22.16 32.60 3.28
C VAL A 88 20.94 32.98 4.12
N SER A 89 19.81 32.35 3.82
CA SER A 89 18.57 32.58 4.56
C SER A 89 18.39 31.44 5.56
N THR A 90 18.21 31.79 6.84
CA THR A 90 17.84 30.83 7.89
C THR A 90 16.42 31.17 8.33
N SER A 91 15.51 30.22 8.20
CA SER A 91 14.15 30.34 8.71
C SER A 91 13.92 29.35 9.83
N ILE A 92 13.35 29.82 10.93
CA ILE A 92 13.06 29.02 12.11
C ILE A 92 11.55 29.01 12.31
N LYS A 93 10.96 27.82 12.22
CA LYS A 93 9.52 27.58 12.44
C LYS A 93 9.34 26.86 13.77
N VAL A 94 8.56 27.45 14.67
CA VAL A 94 8.19 26.85 15.94
C VAL A 94 6.72 26.44 15.90
N TYR A 95 6.46 25.17 16.19
CA TYR A 95 5.12 24.58 16.21
C TYR A 95 4.61 24.51 17.65
N ARG A 96 3.51 25.22 17.91
CA ARG A 96 2.81 25.30 19.21
C ARG A 96 1.37 24.82 19.05
N GLY A 97 1.15 23.53 19.29
CA GLY A 97 -0.15 22.92 19.01
C GLY A 97 -0.51 22.92 17.52
N LYS A 98 -1.51 23.73 17.12
CA LYS A 98 -1.92 23.92 15.71
C LYS A 98 -1.32 25.18 15.07
N GLN A 99 -0.62 26.02 15.84
CA GLN A 99 -0.05 27.27 15.37
C GLN A 99 1.41 27.08 14.94
N VAL A 100 1.78 27.73 13.84
CA VAL A 100 3.17 27.78 13.34
C VAL A 100 3.62 29.23 13.40
N GLN A 101 4.72 29.48 14.10
CA GLN A 101 5.31 30.81 14.22
C GLN A 101 6.70 30.82 13.59
N ASN A 102 6.94 31.77 12.69
CA ASN A 102 8.29 32.08 12.22
C ASN A 102 8.95 33.00 13.24
N VAL A 103 10.13 32.63 13.73
CA VAL A 103 10.85 33.38 14.76
C VAL A 103 12.27 33.69 14.32
N GLY A 104 12.81 34.81 14.78
CA GLY A 104 14.25 35.09 14.68
C GLY A 104 15.07 34.17 15.58
N LEU A 105 16.39 34.10 15.36
CA LEU A 105 17.29 33.31 16.21
C LEU A 105 17.28 33.81 17.67
N ASP A 106 17.25 35.13 17.86
CA ASP A 106 17.22 35.75 19.19
C ASP A 106 15.87 35.46 19.89
N GLU A 107 14.77 35.52 19.14
CA GLU A 107 13.42 35.25 19.65
C GLU A 107 13.22 33.78 19.99
N LEU A 108 13.84 32.85 19.25
CA LEU A 108 13.76 31.42 19.54
C LEU A 108 14.25 31.13 20.97
N ARG A 109 15.33 31.80 21.40
CA ARG A 109 15.90 31.59 22.74
C ARG A 109 14.93 32.03 23.83
N ASP A 110 14.30 33.19 23.67
CA ASP A 110 13.32 33.70 24.62
C ASP A 110 12.04 32.85 24.61
N LEU A 111 11.64 32.36 23.43
CA LEU A 111 10.46 31.54 23.26
C LEU A 111 10.65 30.15 23.91
N ILE A 112 11.81 29.51 23.75
CA ILE A 112 12.08 28.23 24.44
C ILE A 112 12.14 28.42 25.96
N LYS A 113 12.64 29.56 26.46
CA LYS A 113 12.65 29.86 27.90
C LYS A 113 11.26 30.06 28.50
N THR A 114 10.29 30.53 27.71
CA THR A 114 8.99 31.01 28.22
C THR A 114 7.81 30.13 27.83
N ALA A 115 7.82 29.53 26.64
CA ALA A 115 6.68 28.80 26.08
C ALA A 115 6.74 27.31 26.38
N LYS A 116 5.78 26.80 27.16
CA LYS A 116 5.71 25.39 27.60
C LYS A 116 5.04 24.44 26.60
N ASP A 117 4.49 25.00 25.53
CA ASP A 117 3.63 24.33 24.56
C ASP A 117 4.32 24.12 23.20
N ILE A 118 5.63 24.30 23.14
CA ILE A 118 6.44 24.00 21.97
C ILE A 118 6.46 22.48 21.77
N LYS A 119 6.02 22.03 20.60
CA LYS A 119 6.08 20.61 20.20
C LYS A 119 7.28 20.32 19.30
N GLN A 120 7.56 21.22 18.36
CA GLN A 120 8.59 21.02 17.35
C GLN A 120 9.23 22.35 16.97
N VAL A 121 10.55 22.34 16.78
CA VAL A 121 11.30 23.45 16.19
C VAL A 121 11.95 22.94 14.92
N VAL A 122 11.69 23.61 13.80
CA VAL A 122 12.27 23.30 12.50
C VAL A 122 13.16 24.47 12.09
N VAL A 123 14.44 24.21 11.93
CA VAL A 123 15.44 25.16 11.43
C VAL A 123 15.78 24.78 10.00
N GLU A 124 15.38 25.62 9.05
CA GLU A 124 15.67 25.47 7.63
C GLU A 124 16.72 26.51 7.26
N GLN A 125 17.92 26.03 6.92
CA GLN A 125 18.98 26.86 6.38
C GLN A 125 19.09 26.58 4.88
N VAL A 126 18.82 27.61 4.08
CA VAL A 126 18.90 27.50 2.62
C VAL A 126 20.03 28.39 2.14
N SER A 127 21.03 27.74 1.53
CA SER A 127 22.07 28.39 0.76
C SER A 127 22.10 27.81 -0.66
N ILE A 128 22.74 28.53 -1.58
CA ILE A 128 22.92 28.08 -2.97
C ILE A 128 23.70 26.76 -3.06
N LYS A 129 24.60 26.50 -2.09
CA LYS A 129 25.48 25.33 -2.09
C LYS A 129 24.88 24.16 -1.33
N GLU A 130 24.09 24.46 -0.29
CA GLU A 130 23.58 23.48 0.66
C GLU A 130 22.22 23.95 1.19
N ALA A 131 21.22 23.08 1.09
CA ALA A 131 19.98 23.20 1.84
C ALA A 131 19.97 22.12 2.93
N THR A 132 19.91 22.59 4.17
CA THR A 132 19.92 21.75 5.37
C THR A 132 18.68 22.04 6.18
N ARG A 133 17.97 20.99 6.58
CA ARG A 133 16.81 21.09 7.46
C ARG A 133 17.06 20.28 8.71
N VAL A 134 17.01 20.95 9.86
CA VAL A 134 17.12 20.32 11.18
C VAL A 134 15.76 20.41 11.85
N SER A 135 15.18 19.26 12.19
CA SER A 135 13.91 19.17 12.93
C SER A 135 14.19 18.60 14.31
N MET A 136 13.87 19.38 15.34
CA MET A 136 13.98 18.99 16.73
C MET A 136 12.58 18.82 17.32
N LEU A 137 12.30 17.64 17.87
CA LEU A 137 11.05 17.35 18.55
C LEU A 137 11.24 17.47 20.07
N PHE A 138 10.42 18.27 20.73
CA PHE A 138 10.50 18.49 22.17
C PHE A 138 9.26 17.95 22.87
N GLU A 139 9.48 17.33 24.03
CA GLU A 139 8.42 17.07 24.99
C GLU A 139 8.70 17.83 26.29
N PRO A 140 7.67 18.48 26.88
CA PRO A 140 7.81 19.11 28.19
C PRO A 140 8.07 18.03 29.25
N ASP A 141 9.03 18.29 30.13
CA ASP A 141 9.35 17.41 31.27
C ASP A 141 8.14 17.38 32.24
N LYS A 142 7.37 16.28 32.18
CA LYS A 142 6.11 16.14 32.92
C LYS A 142 6.33 16.15 34.44
N GLU A 143 7.48 15.71 34.92
CA GLU A 143 7.79 15.64 36.35
C GLU A 143 8.02 17.05 36.93
N LYS A 144 8.80 17.88 36.23
CA LYS A 144 9.09 19.27 36.68
C LYS A 144 7.91 20.22 36.51
N VAL A 145 7.04 19.98 35.53
CA VAL A 145 5.78 20.74 35.39
C VAL A 145 4.87 20.50 36.61
N GLY A 146 4.84 19.26 37.12
CA GLY A 146 4.11 18.90 38.35
C GLY A 146 4.68 19.57 39.60
N GLU A 147 6.00 19.58 39.78
CA GLU A 147 6.66 20.20 40.94
C GLU A 147 6.43 21.71 41.02
N ARG A 148 6.46 22.43 39.89
CA ARG A 148 6.15 23.88 39.85
C ARG A 148 4.67 24.17 40.11
N TYR A 149 3.76 23.32 39.65
CA TYR A 149 2.33 23.47 39.94
C TYR A 149 2.05 23.25 41.42
N ASN A 150 2.69 22.26 42.03
CA ASN A 150 2.65 22.03 43.47
C ASN A 150 3.29 23.17 44.27
N LYS A 151 4.37 23.78 43.76
CA LYS A 151 5.01 24.96 44.38
C LYS A 151 4.17 26.23 44.29
N LEU A 152 3.35 26.37 43.24
CA LEU A 152 2.35 27.43 43.09
C LEU A 152 1.11 27.20 43.97
N LEU A 153 0.72 25.94 44.16
CA LEU A 153 -0.37 25.55 45.06
C LEU A 153 0.04 25.59 46.55
N SER A 154 1.32 25.36 46.86
CA SER A 154 1.85 25.40 48.22
C SER A 154 2.32 26.78 48.66
N GLY A 155 2.24 27.78 47.78
CA GLY A 155 2.74 29.13 48.00
C GLY A 155 1.64 30.16 48.10
N SER A 156 0.84 30.14 49.17
CA SER A 156 0.43 31.32 49.95
C SER A 156 -0.73 31.00 50.89
N ASP A 157 -0.63 31.62 52.06
CA ASP A 157 -1.56 31.62 53.16
C ASP A 157 -3.02 31.97 52.81
N ALA A 158 -3.91 31.43 53.65
CA ALA A 158 -5.28 31.84 53.96
C ALA A 158 -6.47 31.23 53.19
N GLY A 159 -7.29 30.46 53.93
CA GLY A 159 -8.75 30.56 53.86
C GLY A 159 -9.51 29.27 53.47
N PRO A 160 -10.67 28.97 54.09
CA PRO A 160 -11.04 27.60 54.43
C PRO A 160 -11.74 26.80 53.32
N LYS A 161 -11.44 25.50 53.37
CA LYS A 161 -12.04 24.38 52.63
C LYS A 161 -13.53 24.27 52.91
N GLU A 162 -14.37 24.80 52.02
CA GLU A 162 -15.79 24.43 51.96
C GLU A 162 -16.36 24.77 50.56
N LYS A 163 -16.06 23.92 49.56
CA LYS A 163 -16.81 23.76 48.29
C LYS A 163 -16.08 22.83 47.30
N ILE A 164 -15.78 21.60 47.69
CA ILE A 164 -15.36 20.55 46.73
C ILE A 164 -16.06 19.23 47.08
N ALA A 165 -17.39 19.26 47.08
CA ALA A 165 -18.23 18.06 47.20
C ALA A 165 -19.36 18.02 46.15
N SER A 166 -19.34 18.89 45.14
CA SER A 166 -20.40 19.00 44.13
C SER A 166 -19.91 18.90 42.67
N LEU A 167 -18.77 18.24 42.42
CA LEU A 167 -18.22 18.02 41.09
C LEU A 167 -17.75 16.56 40.89
N ALA A 168 -18.58 15.60 41.29
CA ALA A 168 -18.47 14.25 40.77
C ALA A 168 -19.39 14.14 39.54
N PRO A 169 -18.86 14.12 38.30
CA PRO A 169 -19.69 13.76 37.16
C PRO A 169 -20.01 12.27 37.24
N ALA A 170 -21.28 11.97 36.94
CA ALA A 170 -21.73 10.62 36.62
C ALA A 170 -20.79 10.03 35.55
N ILE A 171 -20.30 8.83 35.81
CA ILE A 171 -19.58 8.02 34.84
C ILE A 171 -20.65 7.53 33.85
N GLU A 172 -20.88 8.32 32.79
CA GLU A 172 -21.49 7.86 31.55
C GLU A 172 -20.50 6.97 30.80
N GLU A 173 -21.03 5.97 30.11
CA GLU A 173 -20.30 4.90 29.45
C GLU A 173 -19.32 5.42 28.37
N ASN A 174 -18.06 5.03 28.50
CA ASN A 174 -16.95 4.97 27.52
C ASN A 174 -16.76 6.14 26.51
N PRO A 175 -16.07 7.23 26.91
CA PRO A 175 -15.52 8.24 25.98
C PRO A 175 -14.39 7.73 25.06
N THR A 176 -13.97 6.47 25.16
CA THR A 176 -12.86 5.91 24.38
C THR A 176 -13.17 5.71 22.89
N ASP A 177 -14.42 5.37 22.55
CA ASP A 177 -14.77 5.00 21.17
C ASP A 177 -14.87 6.22 20.25
N GLU A 178 -15.38 7.35 20.76
CA GLU A 178 -15.48 8.61 20.01
C GLU A 178 -14.10 9.26 19.77
N ILE A 179 -13.15 9.05 20.70
CA ILE A 179 -11.78 9.54 20.55
C ILE A 179 -11.05 8.74 19.46
N ASN A 180 -11.30 7.44 19.38
CA ASN A 180 -10.68 6.57 18.37
C ASN A 180 -11.21 6.87 16.96
N SER A 181 -12.52 7.08 16.79
CA SER A 181 -13.09 7.40 15.48
C SER A 181 -12.56 8.73 14.91
N LYS A 182 -12.42 9.78 15.74
CA LYS A 182 -11.84 11.06 15.30
C LYS A 182 -10.38 10.94 14.87
N LYS A 183 -9.57 10.18 15.61
CA LYS A 183 -8.16 9.92 15.25
C LYS A 183 -8.04 9.13 13.95
N LEU A 184 -8.94 8.16 13.75
CA LEU A 184 -8.97 7.34 12.55
C LEU A 184 -9.34 8.16 11.31
N ILE A 185 -10.33 9.06 11.41
CA ILE A 185 -10.70 10.01 10.35
C ILE A 185 -9.54 11.00 10.06
N GLU A 186 -8.84 11.48 11.09
CA GLU A 186 -7.67 12.34 10.88
C GLU A 186 -6.55 11.58 10.16
N LEU A 187 -6.30 10.33 10.54
CA LEU A 187 -5.29 9.48 9.91
C LEU A 187 -5.66 9.16 8.45
N GLU A 188 -6.93 8.83 8.20
CA GLU A 188 -7.47 8.69 6.85
C GLU A 188 -7.20 9.93 6.03
N SER A 189 -7.56 11.13 6.52
CA SER A 189 -7.33 12.36 5.77
C SER A 189 -5.85 12.54 5.43
N LYS A 190 -4.94 12.27 6.38
CA LYS A 190 -3.49 12.40 6.14
C LYS A 190 -2.96 11.42 5.10
N LEU A 191 -3.42 10.17 5.13
CA LEU A 191 -2.96 9.12 4.21
C LEU A 191 -3.65 9.21 2.84
N ASN A 192 -4.92 9.60 2.81
CA ASN A 192 -5.75 9.66 1.61
C ASN A 192 -5.77 11.05 0.95
N ASN A 193 -5.07 12.07 1.47
CA ASN A 193 -5.02 13.39 0.81
C ASN A 193 -4.52 13.30 -0.65
N GLY A 194 -3.58 12.39 -0.94
CA GLY A 194 -3.16 12.11 -2.32
C GLY A 194 -4.25 11.46 -3.20
N PHE A 195 -5.23 10.81 -2.58
CA PHE A 195 -6.33 10.11 -3.24
C PHE A 195 -7.36 11.08 -3.83
N LEU A 196 -7.74 12.10 -3.06
CA LEU A 196 -8.87 12.99 -3.38
C LEU A 196 -8.45 14.27 -4.13
N GLU A 197 -7.25 14.80 -3.91
CA GLU A 197 -6.85 16.10 -4.48
C GLU A 197 -6.78 16.11 -6.01
N LYS A 198 -6.48 14.96 -6.64
CA LYS A 198 -6.40 14.84 -8.11
C LYS A 198 -7.77 14.66 -8.79
N GLU A 199 -8.84 14.30 -8.08
CA GLU A 199 -10.19 14.16 -8.68
C GLU A 199 -10.82 15.53 -9.00
N ASN A 200 -10.58 16.55 -8.17
CA ASN A 200 -11.08 17.90 -8.42
C ASN A 200 -10.53 18.46 -9.74
N TYR A 201 -9.26 18.18 -10.07
CA TYR A 201 -8.62 18.66 -11.30
C TYR A 201 -9.25 18.07 -12.57
N GLN A 202 -9.64 16.79 -12.56
CA GLN A 202 -10.29 16.16 -13.72
C GLN A 202 -11.74 16.61 -13.91
N SER A 203 -12.46 16.85 -12.81
CA SER A 203 -13.84 17.37 -12.87
C SER A 203 -13.90 18.80 -13.44
N GLU A 204 -12.92 19.64 -13.11
CA GLU A 204 -12.79 20.99 -13.66
C GLU A 204 -12.39 20.98 -15.14
N THR A 205 -11.50 20.06 -15.53
CA THR A 205 -11.06 19.93 -16.94
C THR A 205 -12.20 19.41 -17.83
N GLN A 206 -13.01 18.46 -17.34
CA GLN A 206 -14.21 18.00 -18.05
C GLN A 206 -15.28 19.10 -18.13
N LYS A 207 -15.51 19.87 -17.06
CA LYS A 207 -16.41 21.04 -17.11
C LYS A 207 -15.95 22.08 -18.13
N LYS A 208 -14.66 22.41 -18.16
CA LYS A 208 -14.08 23.34 -19.15
C LYS A 208 -14.25 22.84 -20.59
N ASN A 209 -14.02 21.54 -20.84
CA ASN A 209 -14.22 20.96 -22.18
C ASN A 209 -15.70 20.95 -22.62
N ILE A 210 -16.64 20.71 -21.71
CA ILE A 210 -18.08 20.79 -22.00
C ILE A 210 -18.48 22.23 -22.32
N GLU A 211 -18.00 23.22 -21.55
CA GLU A 211 -18.27 24.64 -21.80
C GLU A 211 -17.66 25.12 -23.13
N SER A 212 -16.44 24.68 -23.47
CA SER A 212 -15.79 24.99 -24.74
C SER A 212 -16.55 24.40 -25.94
N ASN A 213 -17.05 23.17 -25.84
CA ASN A 213 -17.84 22.53 -26.89
C ASN A 213 -19.24 23.18 -27.03
N GLN A 214 -19.86 23.62 -25.94
CA GLN A 214 -21.14 24.35 -26.00
C GLN A 214 -20.99 25.75 -26.63
N ARG A 215 -19.83 26.40 -26.51
CA ARG A 215 -19.54 27.66 -27.22
C ARG A 215 -19.36 27.45 -28.72
N LEU A 216 -18.64 26.39 -29.12
CA LEU A 216 -18.44 26.04 -30.53
C LEU A 216 -19.72 25.68 -31.29
N VAL A 217 -20.75 25.19 -30.60
CA VAL A 217 -22.05 24.85 -31.21
C VAL A 217 -22.95 26.08 -31.38
N ARG A 218 -22.76 27.16 -30.60
CA ARG A 218 -23.58 28.39 -30.72
C ARG A 218 -23.20 29.28 -31.90
N ASP A 219 -21.98 29.16 -32.42
CA ASP A 219 -21.46 30.04 -33.48
C ASP A 219 -21.58 29.46 -34.90
N ARG A 220 -22.13 28.24 -35.06
CA ARG A 220 -22.38 27.67 -36.40
C ARG A 220 -23.79 28.01 -36.89
N LYS A 221 -23.87 28.99 -37.80
CA LYS A 221 -25.05 29.16 -38.66
C LYS A 221 -25.25 27.88 -39.50
N PRO A 222 -26.49 27.39 -39.66
CA PRO A 222 -26.76 26.25 -40.52
C PRO A 222 -26.63 26.67 -41.99
N GLU A 223 -25.64 26.14 -42.70
CA GLU A 223 -25.63 26.10 -44.16
C GLU A 223 -26.42 24.87 -44.61
N GLU A 224 -27.40 25.09 -45.51
CA GLU A 224 -28.19 24.06 -46.16
C GLU A 224 -27.36 23.34 -47.22
N GLU A 225 -26.95 22.10 -46.96
CA GLU A 225 -26.40 21.21 -47.98
C GLU A 225 -27.43 20.14 -48.39
N LYS A 226 -27.63 20.03 -49.70
CA LYS A 226 -28.48 19.03 -50.36
C LYS A 226 -27.79 17.66 -50.38
N PRO A 227 -28.55 16.54 -50.34
CA PRO A 227 -27.95 15.22 -50.38
C PRO A 227 -27.64 14.79 -51.82
N GLU A 228 -26.36 14.60 -52.13
CA GLU A 228 -25.93 13.81 -53.29
C GLU A 228 -25.84 12.32 -52.91
N SER A 229 -26.56 11.50 -53.66
CA SER A 229 -26.52 10.05 -53.60
C SER A 229 -25.28 9.51 -54.32
N ILE A 230 -24.41 8.78 -53.61
CA ILE A 230 -23.28 8.06 -54.24
C ILE A 230 -23.51 6.55 -54.15
N ASN A 231 -23.36 5.93 -55.31
CA ASN A 231 -23.61 4.55 -55.67
C ASN A 231 -22.31 3.74 -55.45
N LEU A 232 -22.34 2.74 -54.58
CA LEU A 232 -21.18 1.88 -54.25
C LEU A 232 -21.29 0.54 -54.99
N LYS A 233 -20.73 0.50 -56.20
CA LYS A 233 -20.30 -0.74 -56.86
C LYS A 233 -19.05 -0.47 -57.70
N GLU A 234 -18.10 -1.40 -57.58
CA GLU A 234 -16.91 -1.65 -58.41
C GLU A 234 -15.55 -1.04 -58.01
N LYS A 235 -14.58 -1.99 -57.92
CA LYS A 235 -13.11 -1.90 -58.01
C LYS A 235 -12.43 -1.29 -56.78
N VAL A 236 -11.43 -1.93 -56.16
CA VAL A 236 -10.23 -2.49 -56.78
C VAL A 236 -9.72 -3.72 -56.02
N GLU A 237 -9.44 -4.76 -56.80
CA GLU A 237 -8.66 -5.93 -56.48
C GLU A 237 -7.28 -5.74 -57.13
N LEU A 238 -6.17 -5.89 -56.38
CA LEU A 238 -4.88 -6.48 -56.83
C LEU A 238 -3.72 -6.26 -55.81
N LYS A 239 -3.28 -7.39 -55.24
CA LYS A 239 -1.90 -7.88 -54.98
C LYS A 239 -0.90 -7.01 -54.20
N PHE A 240 -0.43 -7.56 -53.07
CA PHE A 240 1.01 -7.79 -52.82
C PHE A 240 1.24 -8.97 -51.84
N LYS A 241 2.31 -9.74 -52.12
CA LYS A 241 2.77 -11.01 -51.48
C LYS A 241 3.17 -10.82 -50.00
N GLN A 242 2.93 -11.76 -49.07
CA GLN A 242 3.51 -13.12 -48.85
C GLN A 242 4.99 -13.10 -48.39
N GLU A 243 5.22 -13.31 -47.09
CA GLU A 243 6.42 -14.00 -46.55
C GLU A 243 6.20 -14.47 -45.08
N LEU A 244 6.44 -15.78 -44.88
CA LEU A 244 6.84 -16.51 -43.67
C LEU A 244 5.87 -16.65 -42.49
N LEU A 245 5.12 -17.76 -42.50
CA LEU A 245 4.71 -18.50 -41.29
C LEU A 245 5.26 -19.93 -41.42
N PRO A 246 5.77 -20.55 -40.34
CA PRO A 246 6.27 -21.92 -40.37
C PRO A 246 5.11 -22.90 -40.58
N GLU A 247 5.40 -23.96 -41.32
CA GLU A 247 4.47 -25.03 -41.67
C GLU A 247 3.97 -25.75 -40.41
N GLU A 248 2.65 -25.87 -40.28
CA GLU A 248 2.02 -26.75 -39.30
C GLU A 248 2.32 -28.19 -39.73
N GLU A 249 3.07 -28.93 -38.92
CA GLU A 249 3.24 -30.37 -39.11
C GLU A 249 1.89 -31.06 -38.82
N GLU A 250 1.22 -31.50 -39.89
CA GLU A 250 0.03 -32.33 -39.78
C GLU A 250 0.44 -33.72 -39.27
N TYR A 251 0.05 -34.05 -38.04
CA TYR A 251 0.20 -35.40 -37.49
C TYR A 251 -0.59 -36.40 -38.33
N THR A 252 0.07 -37.50 -38.67
CA THR A 252 -0.57 -38.59 -39.39
C THR A 252 -1.57 -39.32 -38.47
N PRO A 253 -2.66 -39.90 -39.03
CA PRO A 253 -3.60 -40.68 -38.24
C PRO A 253 -2.96 -41.83 -37.42
N GLN A 254 -1.80 -42.32 -37.85
CA GLN A 254 -1.02 -43.35 -37.13
C GLN A 254 -0.34 -42.80 -35.87
N GLU A 255 0.17 -41.57 -35.90
CA GLU A 255 0.78 -40.92 -34.72
C GLU A 255 -0.28 -40.58 -33.66
N ILE A 256 -1.49 -40.22 -34.10
CA ILE A 256 -2.64 -40.00 -33.21
C ILE A 256 -3.08 -41.32 -32.57
N GLU A 257 -3.02 -42.43 -33.31
CA GLU A 257 -3.39 -43.76 -32.81
C GLU A 257 -2.34 -44.34 -31.83
N GLU A 258 -1.04 -44.16 -32.11
CA GLU A 258 0.04 -44.50 -31.18
C GLU A 258 -0.06 -43.69 -29.88
N PHE A 259 -0.33 -42.39 -29.97
CA PHE A 259 -0.52 -41.55 -28.78
C PHE A 259 -1.75 -41.99 -27.95
N SER A 260 -2.83 -42.41 -28.60
CA SER A 260 -4.03 -42.91 -27.92
C SER A 260 -3.78 -44.24 -27.19
N GLN A 261 -2.94 -45.11 -27.75
CA GLN A 261 -2.56 -46.40 -27.13
C GLN A 261 -1.69 -46.21 -25.89
N VAL A 262 -0.71 -45.28 -25.94
CA VAL A 262 0.16 -44.96 -24.79
C VAL A 262 -0.65 -44.44 -23.60
N VAL A 263 -1.65 -43.58 -23.86
CA VAL A 263 -2.53 -43.04 -22.81
C VAL A 263 -3.43 -44.13 -22.20
N GLN A 264 -3.88 -45.12 -22.99
CA GLN A 264 -4.71 -46.21 -22.49
C GLN A 264 -3.91 -47.23 -21.65
N GLU A 265 -2.64 -47.46 -21.96
CA GLU A 265 -1.76 -48.32 -21.16
C GLU A 265 -1.40 -47.70 -19.80
N GLU A 266 -1.22 -46.37 -19.74
CA GLU A 266 -0.96 -45.65 -18.48
C GLU A 266 -2.17 -45.66 -17.53
N VAL A 267 -3.39 -45.58 -18.07
CA VAL A 267 -4.64 -45.67 -17.29
C VAL A 267 -4.91 -47.09 -16.80
N ALA A 268 -4.46 -48.12 -17.52
CA ALA A 268 -4.57 -49.51 -17.10
C ALA A 268 -3.60 -49.88 -15.96
N ALA A 269 -2.45 -49.21 -15.88
CA ALA A 269 -1.42 -49.48 -14.88
C ALA A 269 -1.74 -48.92 -13.48
N ASN A 270 -2.62 -47.91 -13.35
CA ASN A 270 -2.91 -47.22 -12.08
C ASN A 270 -4.26 -47.59 -11.43
N LYS A 271 -4.56 -48.89 -11.32
CA LYS A 271 -5.65 -49.39 -10.45
C LYS A 271 -5.19 -49.53 -8.99
N PHE A 272 -5.13 -48.40 -8.29
CA PHE A 272 -4.92 -48.34 -6.85
C PHE A 272 -6.18 -48.81 -6.10
N LYS A 273 -6.11 -49.97 -5.43
CA LYS A 273 -7.21 -50.53 -4.61
C LYS A 273 -7.06 -50.09 -3.15
N PHE A 274 -7.96 -49.24 -2.67
CA PHE A 274 -8.11 -48.97 -1.23
C PHE A 274 -8.91 -50.13 -0.59
N LYS A 275 -8.30 -50.87 0.33
CA LYS A 275 -9.01 -51.76 1.27
C LYS A 275 -9.03 -51.06 2.63
N SER A 276 -10.18 -50.53 3.04
CA SER A 276 -10.45 -50.26 4.45
C SER A 276 -11.35 -51.36 5.00
N THR A 277 -10.77 -52.22 5.83
CA THR A 277 -11.48 -53.08 6.76
C THR A 277 -11.68 -52.28 8.04
N VAL A 278 -12.93 -51.92 8.34
CA VAL A 278 -13.32 -51.46 9.67
C VAL A 278 -14.39 -52.43 10.18
N ASP A 279 -14.00 -53.21 11.19
CA ASP A 279 -14.88 -54.10 11.94
C ASP A 279 -15.98 -53.31 12.63
N THR A 280 -17.22 -53.70 12.39
CA THR A 280 -18.41 -53.22 13.10
C THR A 280 -19.18 -54.43 13.63
N THR A 281 -18.77 -54.91 14.80
CA THR A 281 -19.60 -55.76 15.64
C THR A 281 -19.45 -55.33 17.10
N SER A 282 -20.35 -54.45 17.56
CA SER A 282 -20.95 -54.49 18.90
C SER A 282 -21.65 -53.16 19.18
N LEU A 283 -22.99 -53.18 19.24
CA LEU A 283 -23.84 -52.56 20.26
C LEU A 283 -25.23 -52.31 19.66
N GLU A 284 -26.08 -53.31 19.79
CA GLU A 284 -27.52 -53.12 19.86
C GLU A 284 -27.90 -52.47 21.19
N LYS A 285 -29.02 -51.73 21.16
CA LYS A 285 -29.85 -51.18 22.25
C LYS A 285 -29.67 -49.69 22.55
N ASN A 286 -30.49 -48.87 21.89
CA ASN A 286 -31.65 -48.23 22.53
C ASN A 286 -32.43 -47.39 21.50
N ASP A 287 -33.53 -47.95 21.01
CA ASP A 287 -34.57 -47.22 20.29
C ASP A 287 -35.53 -46.58 21.31
N GLN A 288 -35.35 -45.30 21.60
CA GLN A 288 -36.37 -44.35 22.05
C GLN A 288 -35.72 -42.98 22.30
N ASP A 289 -35.64 -42.13 21.27
CA ASP A 289 -35.70 -40.64 21.33
C ASP A 289 -35.13 -39.92 20.07
N LEU A 290 -35.39 -40.43 18.86
CA LEU A 290 -34.96 -39.76 17.62
C LEU A 290 -36.06 -39.02 16.85
N SER A 291 -37.29 -38.95 17.36
CA SER A 291 -38.37 -38.20 16.70
C SER A 291 -38.41 -36.69 17.03
N LYS A 292 -37.40 -36.15 17.73
CA LYS A 292 -37.32 -34.71 18.09
C LYS A 292 -36.09 -33.97 17.54
N ILE A 293 -35.19 -34.65 16.83
CA ILE A 293 -33.96 -34.03 16.27
C ILE A 293 -34.11 -33.67 14.78
N GLY A 294 -35.12 -34.21 14.09
CA GLY A 294 -35.37 -33.96 12.66
C GLY A 294 -36.04 -32.63 12.30
N LYS A 295 -36.27 -31.72 13.25
CA LYS A 295 -36.85 -30.37 13.00
C LYS A 295 -35.92 -29.21 13.34
N ALA A 296 -34.72 -29.47 13.86
CA ALA A 296 -33.75 -28.44 14.24
C ALA A 296 -32.56 -28.32 13.27
N LEU A 297 -32.51 -29.13 12.21
CA LEU A 297 -31.43 -29.09 11.22
C LEU A 297 -31.83 -28.43 9.89
N GLU A 298 -33.12 -28.39 9.53
CA GLU A 298 -33.61 -27.69 8.32
C GLU A 298 -33.79 -26.18 8.52
N GLU A 299 -33.95 -25.70 9.76
CA GLU A 299 -33.97 -24.25 10.06
C GLU A 299 -32.56 -23.62 10.12
N SER A 300 -31.48 -24.41 9.97
CA SER A 300 -30.09 -23.91 10.07
C SER A 300 -29.41 -23.60 8.74
N GLU A 301 -30.05 -23.94 7.61
CA GLU A 301 -29.53 -23.63 6.26
C GLU A 301 -30.16 -22.35 5.67
N GLU A 302 -31.44 -22.05 5.94
CA GLU A 302 -32.08 -20.81 5.47
C GLU A 302 -31.50 -19.55 6.15
N ASP A 303 -31.01 -19.66 7.39
CA ASP A 303 -30.36 -18.55 8.10
C ASP A 303 -28.91 -18.29 7.63
N LYS A 304 -28.24 -19.27 7.01
CA LYS A 304 -26.91 -19.08 6.41
C LYS A 304 -26.97 -18.38 5.04
N GLU A 305 -28.09 -18.51 4.33
CA GLU A 305 -28.29 -17.83 3.03
C GLU A 305 -28.68 -16.35 3.19
N LEU A 306 -29.14 -15.92 4.37
CA LEU A 306 -29.61 -14.55 4.63
C LEU A 306 -28.57 -13.57 5.21
N GLU A 307 -27.38 -14.02 5.66
CA GLU A 307 -26.33 -13.16 6.24
C GLU A 307 -25.23 -12.65 5.26
N LEU A 308 -25.31 -12.92 3.95
CA LEU A 308 -24.33 -12.45 2.94
C LEU A 308 -24.66 -11.08 2.27
N LYS A 309 -25.24 -10.14 3.02
CA LYS A 309 -25.42 -8.73 2.59
C LYS A 309 -24.25 -7.91 3.17
N LYS A 310 -23.38 -7.19 2.43
CA LYS A 310 -23.35 -6.78 1.01
C LYS A 310 -21.92 -6.52 0.50
N VAL A 311 -21.39 -7.46 -0.30
CA VAL A 311 -20.88 -7.18 -1.66
C VAL A 311 -21.38 -8.35 -2.51
N SER A 312 -22.56 -8.22 -3.11
CA SER A 312 -23.09 -9.27 -3.98
C SER A 312 -22.45 -9.10 -5.35
N PHE A 313 -21.47 -9.93 -5.66
CA PHE A 313 -20.91 -10.01 -7.00
C PHE A 313 -21.83 -10.88 -7.87
N SER A 314 -22.09 -10.47 -9.10
CA SER A 314 -22.82 -11.27 -10.08
C SER A 314 -22.00 -11.38 -11.35
N LYS A 315 -21.74 -12.61 -11.78
CA LYS A 315 -21.04 -12.92 -13.03
C LYS A 315 -21.99 -12.65 -14.20
N GLN A 316 -21.58 -11.76 -15.11
CA GLN A 316 -22.34 -11.48 -16.33
C GLN A 316 -21.43 -11.54 -17.55
N THR A 317 -21.92 -12.18 -18.61
CA THR A 317 -21.22 -12.29 -19.89
C THR A 317 -21.83 -11.27 -20.86
N LEU A 318 -21.08 -10.25 -21.29
CA LEU A 318 -21.58 -9.32 -22.32
C LEU A 318 -21.39 -9.93 -23.71
N THR A 319 -22.47 -10.29 -24.40
CA THR A 319 -22.44 -10.45 -25.85
C THR A 319 -22.41 -9.07 -26.50
N ARG A 320 -21.27 -8.62 -27.05
CA ARG A 320 -21.14 -7.29 -27.68
C ARG A 320 -21.22 -7.31 -29.20
N LYS A 321 -21.70 -6.18 -29.75
CA LYS A 321 -21.68 -5.79 -31.16
C LYS A 321 -20.23 -5.73 -31.68
N LYS A 322 -20.02 -6.26 -32.89
CA LYS A 322 -18.75 -6.46 -33.62
C LYS A 322 -17.70 -5.36 -33.40
N GLY A 323 -16.48 -5.74 -32.98
CA GLY A 323 -15.26 -4.96 -33.25
C GLY A 323 -14.28 -4.71 -32.10
N LYS A 324 -14.66 -4.89 -30.82
CA LYS A 324 -13.72 -4.83 -29.70
C LYS A 324 -13.77 -6.14 -28.90
N VAL A 325 -12.66 -6.86 -28.88
CA VAL A 325 -12.43 -7.95 -27.94
C VAL A 325 -12.38 -7.27 -26.57
N HIS A 326 -13.38 -7.54 -25.76
CA HIS A 326 -13.40 -7.15 -24.36
C HIS A 326 -13.41 -8.45 -23.59
N ASN A 327 -12.73 -8.51 -22.46
CA ASN A 327 -12.89 -9.63 -21.54
C ASN A 327 -14.37 -9.82 -21.29
N GLY A 328 -14.89 -10.96 -21.76
CA GLY A 328 -16.33 -11.22 -21.85
C GLY A 328 -16.99 -11.41 -20.49
N TYR A 329 -16.34 -11.03 -19.40
CA TYR A 329 -16.72 -11.30 -18.03
C TYR A 329 -16.57 -10.02 -17.22
N TYR A 330 -17.59 -9.69 -16.45
CA TYR A 330 -17.50 -8.65 -15.43
C TYR A 330 -18.22 -9.10 -14.17
N TYR A 331 -17.76 -8.56 -13.05
CA TYR A 331 -18.37 -8.78 -11.75
C TYR A 331 -19.11 -7.50 -11.35
N ARG A 332 -20.41 -7.61 -11.09
CA ARG A 332 -21.20 -6.48 -10.63
C ARG A 332 -21.02 -6.27 -9.13
N ALA A 333 -20.40 -5.17 -8.71
CA ALA A 333 -20.39 -4.79 -7.29
C ALA A 333 -21.71 -4.12 -6.88
N LYS A 334 -22.10 -4.31 -5.62
CA LYS A 334 -23.30 -3.70 -5.06
C LYS A 334 -23.13 -2.20 -4.84
N ASP A 335 -21.98 -1.80 -4.29
CA ASP A 335 -21.57 -0.41 -4.21
C ASP A 335 -20.62 -0.08 -5.38
N HIS A 336 -21.21 0.06 -6.55
CA HIS A 336 -20.46 0.43 -7.76
C HIS A 336 -19.85 1.82 -7.68
N VAL A 337 -20.39 2.72 -6.84
CA VAL A 337 -19.90 4.11 -6.71
C VAL A 337 -18.60 4.10 -5.93
N GLU A 338 -18.58 3.42 -4.79
CA GLU A 338 -17.38 3.27 -3.98
C GLU A 338 -16.31 2.49 -4.73
N LEU A 339 -16.68 1.38 -5.37
CA LEU A 339 -15.75 0.64 -6.22
C LEU A 339 -15.21 1.50 -7.36
N PHE A 340 -16.04 2.36 -7.98
CA PHE A 340 -15.58 3.23 -9.06
C PHE A 340 -14.58 4.28 -8.57
N LYS A 341 -14.84 4.92 -7.42
CA LYS A 341 -13.89 5.86 -6.81
C LYS A 341 -12.57 5.16 -6.48
N MET A 342 -12.68 4.01 -5.82
CA MET A 342 -11.52 3.22 -5.43
C MET A 342 -10.73 2.76 -6.64
N GLY A 343 -11.36 2.04 -7.55
CA GLY A 343 -10.76 1.52 -8.77
C GLY A 343 -10.19 2.60 -9.66
N SER A 344 -10.84 3.77 -9.77
CA SER A 344 -10.31 4.90 -10.56
C SER A 344 -9.00 5.44 -10.01
N SER A 345 -8.81 5.41 -8.68
CA SER A 345 -7.54 5.78 -8.05
C SER A 345 -6.44 4.77 -8.40
N TYR A 346 -6.69 3.46 -8.31
CA TYR A 346 -5.71 2.44 -8.73
C TYR A 346 -5.43 2.49 -10.23
N LEU A 347 -6.45 2.72 -11.06
CA LEU A 347 -6.28 2.85 -12.51
C LEU A 347 -5.44 4.08 -12.88
N ARG A 348 -5.48 5.15 -12.08
CA ARG A 348 -4.60 6.31 -12.27
C ARG A 348 -3.15 5.94 -11.98
N ASP A 349 -2.90 5.32 -10.83
CA ASP A 349 -1.56 4.86 -10.45
C ASP A 349 -1.00 3.88 -11.47
N PHE A 350 -1.84 2.97 -11.97
CA PHE A 350 -1.48 2.04 -13.04
C PHE A 350 -1.06 2.76 -14.33
N LYS A 351 -1.80 3.80 -14.72
CA LYS A 351 -1.43 4.65 -15.87
C LYS A 351 -0.16 5.47 -15.63
N ASP A 352 0.16 5.74 -14.37
CA ASP A 352 1.40 6.40 -13.96
C ASP A 352 2.59 5.40 -13.90
N GLY A 353 2.36 4.12 -14.24
CA GLY A 353 3.39 3.09 -14.38
C GLY A 353 3.51 2.13 -13.18
N ILE A 354 2.66 2.26 -12.18
CA ILE A 354 2.65 1.38 -11.00
C ILE A 354 2.00 0.04 -11.36
N LYS A 355 2.69 -1.08 -11.11
CA LYS A 355 2.21 -2.42 -11.46
C LYS A 355 1.95 -3.33 -10.26
N SER A 356 2.52 -3.02 -9.10
CA SER A 356 2.56 -3.91 -7.94
C SER A 356 1.77 -3.29 -6.77
N PHE A 357 0.51 -3.65 -6.63
CA PHE A 357 -0.37 -3.15 -5.56
C PHE A 357 -0.50 -4.17 -4.44
N ALA A 358 -0.15 -3.79 -3.21
CA ALA A 358 -0.37 -4.63 -2.05
C ALA A 358 -1.56 -4.21 -1.20
N PHE A 359 -2.17 -5.19 -0.55
CA PHE A 359 -3.29 -5.03 0.37
C PHE A 359 -2.97 -5.80 1.64
N SER A 360 -3.06 -5.12 2.78
CA SER A 360 -2.89 -5.74 4.10
C SER A 360 -4.04 -5.30 5.02
N CYS A 361 -4.30 -6.07 6.08
CA CYS A 361 -5.40 -5.79 6.99
C CYS A 361 -5.08 -6.23 8.41
N VAL A 362 -5.78 -5.67 9.39
CA VAL A 362 -5.76 -6.13 10.79
C VAL A 362 -7.07 -6.86 11.09
N GLY A 363 -7.04 -8.18 11.31
CA GLY A 363 -8.22 -8.95 11.74
C GLY A 363 -9.38 -8.99 10.74
N LEU A 364 -9.11 -8.73 9.45
CA LEU A 364 -10.12 -8.61 8.39
C LEU A 364 -9.74 -9.32 7.07
N PRO A 365 -9.25 -10.57 7.09
CA PRO A 365 -8.74 -11.25 5.89
C PRO A 365 -9.79 -11.37 4.78
N THR A 366 -11.04 -11.70 5.12
CA THR A 366 -12.11 -11.81 4.12
C THR A 366 -12.47 -10.46 3.47
N ASP A 367 -12.45 -9.36 4.24
CA ASP A 367 -12.74 -8.04 3.68
C ASP A 367 -11.55 -7.55 2.83
N ARG A 368 -10.32 -7.98 3.16
CA ARG A 368 -9.13 -7.81 2.31
C ARG A 368 -9.26 -8.52 0.98
N GLU A 369 -9.56 -9.82 0.98
CA GLU A 369 -9.75 -10.61 -0.25
C GLU A 369 -10.87 -10.04 -1.14
N LYS A 370 -12.00 -9.63 -0.55
CA LYS A 370 -13.10 -8.97 -1.28
C LYS A 370 -12.68 -7.65 -1.91
N THR A 371 -11.81 -6.90 -1.24
CA THR A 371 -11.29 -5.62 -1.75
C THR A 371 -10.34 -5.85 -2.93
N VAL A 372 -9.39 -6.79 -2.79
CA VAL A 372 -8.49 -7.21 -3.87
C VAL A 372 -9.28 -7.68 -5.09
N PHE A 373 -10.29 -8.53 -4.88
CA PHE A 373 -11.19 -8.99 -5.93
C PHE A 373 -12.03 -7.87 -6.54
N GLY A 374 -12.48 -6.91 -5.73
CA GLY A 374 -13.19 -5.73 -6.22
C GLY A 374 -12.32 -4.91 -7.18
N VAL A 375 -11.07 -4.65 -6.80
CA VAL A 375 -10.10 -3.94 -7.65
C VAL A 375 -9.82 -4.73 -8.93
N SER A 376 -9.58 -6.04 -8.87
CA SER A 376 -9.36 -6.86 -10.07
C SER A 376 -10.57 -6.89 -11.01
N ALA A 377 -11.79 -6.94 -10.45
CA ALA A 377 -13.02 -6.84 -11.21
C ALA A 377 -13.18 -5.47 -11.91
N PHE A 378 -12.78 -4.39 -11.24
CA PHE A 378 -12.79 -3.05 -11.81
C PHE A 378 -11.83 -2.94 -13.00
N PHE A 379 -10.59 -3.42 -12.85
CA PHE A 379 -9.62 -3.44 -13.95
C PHE A 379 -10.13 -4.26 -15.13
N ASN A 380 -10.64 -5.48 -14.88
CA ASN A 380 -11.23 -6.33 -15.92
C ASN A 380 -12.36 -5.66 -16.72
N TYR A 381 -13.13 -4.78 -16.08
CA TYR A 381 -14.20 -4.05 -16.73
C TYR A 381 -13.70 -2.85 -17.54
N HIS A 382 -12.61 -2.20 -17.12
CA HIS A 382 -12.15 -0.94 -17.70
C HIS A 382 -10.96 -1.07 -18.65
N SER A 383 -10.17 -2.11 -18.51
CA SER A 383 -8.91 -2.32 -19.20
C SER A 383 -8.72 -3.80 -19.53
N ASP A 384 -8.09 -4.08 -20.66
CA ASP A 384 -7.66 -5.45 -20.99
C ASP A 384 -6.24 -5.61 -20.46
N VAL A 385 -6.11 -6.20 -19.27
CA VAL A 385 -4.88 -6.23 -18.47
C VAL A 385 -4.66 -7.66 -18.03
N ASN A 386 -3.47 -8.20 -18.29
CA ASN A 386 -3.06 -9.48 -17.74
C ASN A 386 -2.77 -9.31 -16.24
N MET A 387 -3.58 -9.93 -15.40
CA MET A 387 -3.56 -9.73 -13.94
C MET A 387 -3.29 -11.02 -13.19
N VAL A 388 -2.49 -10.92 -12.13
CA VAL A 388 -2.31 -12.00 -11.15
C VAL A 388 -2.58 -11.50 -9.74
N ILE A 389 -3.22 -12.35 -8.93
CA ILE A 389 -3.40 -12.18 -7.49
C ILE A 389 -2.47 -13.15 -6.79
N VAL A 390 -1.65 -12.69 -5.85
CA VAL A 390 -0.80 -13.54 -5.02
C VAL A 390 -1.38 -13.58 -3.61
N THR A 391 -1.78 -14.76 -3.12
CA THR A 391 -2.52 -14.94 -1.84
C THR A 391 -2.02 -16.11 -1.00
N GLU A 392 -2.28 -16.15 0.30
CA GLU A 392 -1.74 -17.17 1.22
C GLU A 392 -2.42 -18.54 1.07
N ASN A 393 -3.75 -18.58 1.01
CA ASN A 393 -4.53 -19.82 1.07
C ASN A 393 -5.67 -19.79 0.03
N PHE A 394 -5.36 -20.16 -1.21
CA PHE A 394 -6.34 -20.10 -2.29
C PHE A 394 -7.57 -20.99 -2.04
N ASP A 395 -7.38 -22.24 -1.61
CA ASP A 395 -8.49 -23.19 -1.45
C ASP A 395 -9.58 -22.70 -0.48
N SER A 396 -9.19 -22.01 0.60
CA SER A 396 -10.11 -21.46 1.60
C SER A 396 -10.42 -19.97 1.41
N SER A 397 -9.92 -19.37 0.32
CA SER A 397 -10.11 -17.94 0.07
C SER A 397 -11.49 -17.62 -0.48
N PHE A 398 -11.88 -16.36 -0.35
CA PHE A 398 -13.04 -15.81 -1.06
C PHE A 398 -12.95 -16.03 -2.58
N TYR A 399 -11.75 -16.11 -3.17
CA TYR A 399 -11.58 -16.26 -4.61
C TYR A 399 -12.08 -17.62 -5.11
N SER A 400 -11.69 -18.72 -4.44
CA SER A 400 -12.08 -20.08 -4.81
C SER A 400 -13.59 -20.25 -4.65
N GLU A 401 -14.15 -19.77 -3.53
CA GLU A 401 -15.59 -19.81 -3.22
C GLU A 401 -16.40 -19.04 -4.27
N PHE A 402 -15.99 -17.81 -4.58
CA PHE A 402 -16.82 -16.90 -5.35
C PHE A 402 -16.73 -17.12 -6.87
N VAL A 403 -15.53 -17.38 -7.41
CA VAL A 403 -15.33 -17.53 -8.87
C VAL A 403 -15.67 -18.96 -9.33
N GLY A 404 -15.52 -19.94 -8.44
CA GLY A 404 -15.95 -21.32 -8.59
C GLY A 404 -15.01 -22.19 -9.43
N LYS A 405 -14.82 -21.88 -10.72
CA LYS A 405 -14.00 -22.73 -11.61
C LYS A 405 -12.67 -22.07 -11.95
N PHE A 406 -11.59 -22.70 -11.50
CA PHE A 406 -10.22 -22.41 -11.89
C PHE A 406 -9.61 -23.61 -12.60
N GLU A 407 -8.77 -23.33 -13.58
CA GLU A 407 -7.93 -24.32 -14.24
C GLU A 407 -6.52 -24.22 -13.63
N THR A 408 -5.95 -25.34 -13.19
CA THR A 408 -4.60 -25.31 -12.62
C THR A 408 -3.58 -25.57 -13.72
N GLU A 409 -2.73 -24.59 -13.99
CA GLU A 409 -1.59 -24.68 -14.87
C GLU A 409 -0.29 -24.82 -14.07
N LYS A 410 0.73 -25.42 -14.69
CA LYS A 410 2.10 -25.43 -14.15
C LYS A 410 2.96 -24.53 -15.02
N ARG A 411 3.66 -23.58 -14.40
CA ARG A 411 4.59 -22.69 -15.08
C ARG A 411 6.02 -22.97 -14.63
N ASN A 412 6.95 -22.79 -15.55
CA ASN A 412 8.36 -22.99 -15.30
C ASN A 412 8.96 -21.73 -14.65
N VAL A 413 9.88 -21.91 -13.72
CA VAL A 413 10.78 -20.86 -13.22
C VAL A 413 11.91 -20.69 -14.25
N PRO A 414 12.21 -19.48 -14.73
CA PRO A 414 13.29 -19.26 -15.69
C PRO A 414 14.62 -19.87 -15.23
N GLU A 415 15.32 -20.51 -16.16
CA GLU A 415 16.67 -21.08 -15.94
C GLU A 415 16.78 -22.16 -14.86
N GLU A 416 15.64 -22.65 -14.37
CA GLU A 416 15.54 -23.67 -13.34
C GLU A 416 14.67 -24.83 -13.84
N ASP A 417 14.91 -26.04 -13.33
CA ASP A 417 14.00 -27.20 -13.53
C ASP A 417 12.96 -27.23 -12.41
N LEU A 418 12.27 -26.10 -12.22
CA LEU A 418 11.30 -25.89 -11.14
C LEU A 418 9.98 -25.39 -11.70
N PHE A 419 8.89 -25.93 -11.17
CA PHE A 419 7.55 -25.55 -11.59
C PHE A 419 6.74 -25.04 -10.40
N TYR A 420 5.89 -24.06 -10.67
CA TYR A 420 4.91 -23.55 -9.72
C TYR A 420 3.50 -23.62 -10.30
N LYS A 421 2.51 -23.75 -9.42
CA LYS A 421 1.11 -23.80 -9.81
C LYS A 421 0.52 -22.42 -9.96
N VAL A 422 -0.27 -22.25 -11.01
CA VAL A 422 -1.09 -21.05 -11.25
C VAL A 422 -2.53 -21.49 -11.44
N HIS A 423 -3.45 -20.85 -10.71
CA HIS A 423 -4.88 -21.07 -10.84
C HIS A 423 -5.46 -20.03 -11.78
N VAL A 424 -5.79 -20.43 -13.00
CA VAL A 424 -6.27 -19.56 -14.06
C VAL A 424 -7.78 -19.46 -14.00
N ALA A 425 -8.28 -18.23 -13.89
CA ALA A 425 -9.68 -17.90 -14.04
C ALA A 425 -9.86 -16.87 -15.17
N LYS A 426 -11.13 -16.62 -15.52
CA LYS A 426 -11.44 -15.66 -16.56
C LYS A 426 -11.20 -14.23 -16.06
N GLY A 427 -10.18 -13.60 -16.63
CA GLY A 427 -9.80 -12.21 -16.38
C GLY A 427 -8.71 -12.01 -15.32
N PHE A 428 -8.30 -13.05 -14.60
CA PHE A 428 -7.15 -12.97 -13.69
C PHE A 428 -6.67 -14.37 -13.31
N GLU A 429 -5.44 -14.42 -12.84
CA GLU A 429 -4.80 -15.62 -12.35
C GLU A 429 -4.54 -15.51 -10.85
N VAL A 430 -4.37 -16.64 -10.17
CA VAL A 430 -4.04 -16.68 -8.74
C VAL A 430 -2.83 -17.58 -8.51
N ILE A 431 -1.87 -17.06 -7.76
CA ILE A 431 -0.69 -17.81 -7.29
C ILE A 431 -0.75 -17.87 -5.76
N GLU A 432 -0.53 -19.05 -5.21
CA GLU A 432 -0.41 -19.22 -3.77
C GLU A 432 0.99 -18.82 -3.29
N LEU A 433 1.09 -18.10 -2.17
CA LEU A 433 2.35 -17.78 -1.51
C LEU A 433 3.11 -19.05 -1.10
N THR A 434 2.41 -20.15 -0.86
CA THR A 434 3.04 -21.45 -0.60
C THR A 434 3.84 -21.97 -1.79
N GLU A 435 3.45 -21.62 -3.02
CA GLU A 435 4.21 -21.95 -4.23
C GLU A 435 5.46 -21.07 -4.32
N LEU A 436 5.36 -19.77 -4.01
CA LEU A 436 6.53 -18.88 -3.94
C LEU A 436 7.54 -19.37 -2.88
N GLY A 437 7.06 -19.81 -1.71
CA GLY A 437 7.91 -20.41 -0.69
C GLY A 437 8.52 -21.76 -1.06
N LYS A 438 7.97 -22.49 -2.05
CA LYS A 438 8.61 -23.69 -2.61
C LYS A 438 9.72 -23.33 -3.58
N ILE A 439 9.56 -22.25 -4.34
CA ILE A 439 10.57 -21.73 -5.26
C ILE A 439 11.76 -21.23 -4.45
N GLU A 440 11.53 -20.33 -3.49
CA GLU A 440 12.57 -19.74 -2.63
C GLU A 440 13.49 -20.81 -2.01
N ARG A 441 12.93 -21.90 -1.50
CA ARG A 441 13.73 -22.99 -0.88
C ARG A 441 14.48 -23.89 -1.87
N LYS A 442 14.07 -23.91 -3.14
CA LYS A 442 14.57 -24.87 -4.14
C LYS A 442 15.43 -24.24 -5.22
N ILE A 443 15.33 -22.93 -5.41
CA ILE A 443 16.09 -22.18 -6.40
C ILE A 443 17.59 -22.27 -6.08
N ARG A 444 18.46 -22.42 -7.10
CA ARG A 444 19.89 -22.67 -6.89
C ARG A 444 20.77 -21.76 -7.71
N ASN A 445 20.41 -21.59 -8.98
CA ASN A 445 21.17 -20.84 -9.97
C ASN A 445 20.60 -19.44 -10.17
N TYR A 446 19.35 -19.22 -9.76
CA TYR A 446 18.61 -18.00 -9.94
C TYR A 446 18.30 -17.34 -8.59
N ASP A 447 18.41 -16.00 -8.48
CA ASP A 447 18.05 -15.31 -7.24
C ASP A 447 16.52 -15.27 -7.10
N PHE A 448 16.04 -15.37 -5.87
CA PHE A 448 14.60 -15.31 -5.63
C PHE A 448 14.05 -13.91 -5.89
N GLU A 449 14.82 -12.84 -5.62
CA GLU A 449 14.44 -11.47 -6.00
C GLU A 449 14.32 -11.33 -7.53
N ASP A 450 15.26 -11.87 -8.30
CA ASP A 450 15.18 -11.87 -9.78
C ASP A 450 13.93 -12.61 -10.28
N PHE A 451 13.52 -13.69 -9.60
CA PHE A 451 12.28 -14.40 -9.93
C PHE A 451 11.03 -13.57 -9.65
N LEU A 452 11.01 -12.83 -8.54
CA LEU A 452 9.90 -11.94 -8.24
C LEU A 452 9.83 -10.80 -9.24
N ASP A 453 10.96 -10.23 -9.67
CA ASP A 453 11.01 -9.21 -10.71
C ASP A 453 10.50 -9.77 -12.04
N HIS A 454 10.94 -10.97 -12.44
CA HIS A 454 10.42 -11.64 -13.63
C HIS A 454 8.91 -11.91 -13.54
N LEU A 455 8.43 -12.32 -12.36
CA LEU A 455 7.01 -12.52 -12.10
C LEU A 455 6.26 -11.20 -12.31
N VAL A 456 6.70 -10.10 -11.71
CA VAL A 456 6.07 -8.77 -11.87
C VAL A 456 6.09 -8.30 -13.32
N ASP A 457 7.16 -8.58 -14.07
CA ASP A 457 7.27 -8.21 -15.48
C ASP A 457 6.42 -9.08 -16.42
N SER A 458 6.08 -10.31 -16.01
CA SER A 458 5.26 -11.23 -16.80
C SER A 458 3.77 -10.86 -16.82
N TYR A 459 3.33 -9.97 -15.93
CA TYR A 459 1.96 -9.45 -15.87
C TYR A 459 1.93 -7.94 -16.09
N ASP A 460 0.80 -7.45 -16.58
CA ASP A 460 0.57 -6.01 -16.61
C ASP A 460 0.36 -5.48 -15.19
N LEU A 461 -0.31 -6.27 -14.34
CA LEU A 461 -0.66 -5.88 -12.98
C LEU A 461 -0.60 -7.05 -12.00
N VAL A 462 0.06 -6.83 -10.87
CA VAL A 462 0.18 -7.78 -9.75
C VAL A 462 -0.53 -7.22 -8.52
N LEU A 463 -1.44 -8.01 -7.96
CA LEU A 463 -2.17 -7.69 -6.73
C LEU A 463 -1.71 -8.62 -5.60
N TRP A 464 -1.01 -8.06 -4.61
CA TRP A 464 -0.52 -8.80 -3.45
C TRP A 464 -1.56 -8.78 -2.32
N ASP A 465 -2.16 -9.94 -2.06
CA ASP A 465 -3.08 -10.18 -0.96
C ASP A 465 -2.29 -10.64 0.28
N LEU A 466 -1.61 -9.68 0.92
CA LEU A 466 -0.63 -9.95 1.98
C LEU A 466 -1.31 -10.40 3.28
N PRO A 467 -0.76 -11.39 3.99
CA PRO A 467 -1.28 -11.82 5.27
C PRO A 467 -1.04 -10.77 6.37
N GLU A 468 -1.46 -11.10 7.59
CA GLU A 468 -1.22 -10.25 8.75
C GLU A 468 0.27 -10.16 9.08
N ILE A 469 0.67 -9.10 9.79
CA ILE A 469 2.07 -8.80 10.11
C ILE A 469 2.74 -9.94 10.88
N ASP A 470 2.00 -10.60 11.77
CA ASP A 470 2.54 -11.72 12.55
C ASP A 470 2.88 -12.93 11.67
N SER A 471 2.03 -13.22 10.68
CA SER A 471 2.32 -14.24 9.66
C SER A 471 3.52 -13.85 8.80
N MET A 472 3.60 -12.58 8.37
CA MET A 472 4.75 -12.10 7.59
C MET A 472 6.06 -12.18 8.39
N ASN A 473 6.03 -11.83 9.67
CA ASN A 473 7.16 -11.92 10.59
C ASN A 473 7.60 -13.35 10.89
N SER A 474 6.70 -14.32 10.76
CA SER A 474 7.00 -15.74 10.95
C SER A 474 7.77 -16.34 9.76
N PHE A 475 7.67 -15.73 8.58
CA PHE A 475 8.30 -16.20 7.34
C PHE A 475 9.07 -15.08 6.62
N LYS A 476 9.96 -14.39 7.34
CA LYS A 476 10.68 -13.20 6.83
C LYS A 476 11.49 -13.48 5.56
N GLU A 477 12.06 -14.67 5.41
CA GLU A 477 12.84 -15.07 4.24
C GLU A 477 12.02 -14.99 2.94
N LEU A 478 10.74 -15.40 3.01
CA LEU A 478 9.81 -15.28 1.89
C LEU A 478 9.31 -13.85 1.69
N TYR A 479 8.87 -13.20 2.77
CA TYR A 479 8.15 -11.92 2.66
C TYR A 479 9.07 -10.71 2.47
N PHE A 480 10.33 -10.75 2.90
CA PHE A 480 11.22 -9.61 2.74
C PHE A 480 11.50 -9.27 1.26
N PRO A 481 11.86 -10.25 0.40
CA PRO A 481 11.92 -10.06 -1.06
C PRO A 481 10.60 -9.55 -1.64
N VAL A 482 9.47 -10.16 -1.27
CA VAL A 482 8.13 -9.74 -1.74
C VAL A 482 7.86 -8.28 -1.40
N ILE A 483 8.14 -7.85 -0.15
CA ILE A 483 7.92 -6.46 0.30
C ILE A 483 8.75 -5.47 -0.50
N ARG A 484 9.96 -5.84 -0.93
CA ARG A 484 10.83 -4.98 -1.74
C ARG A 484 10.32 -4.77 -3.16
N THR A 485 9.51 -5.69 -3.69
CA THR A 485 8.86 -5.58 -5.01
C THR A 485 7.55 -4.80 -5.00
N LEU A 486 7.13 -4.26 -3.85
CA LEU A 486 5.87 -3.54 -3.73
C LEU A 486 6.05 -2.06 -4.08
N ASP A 487 5.23 -1.55 -5.00
CA ASP A 487 5.20 -0.11 -5.30
C ASP A 487 4.47 0.66 -4.20
N ASN A 488 3.34 0.10 -3.74
CA ASN A 488 2.58 0.64 -2.63
C ASN A 488 1.73 -0.42 -1.92
N VAL A 489 1.26 -0.06 -0.73
CA VAL A 489 0.35 -0.87 0.06
C VAL A 489 -0.85 -0.05 0.51
N SER A 490 -2.03 -0.67 0.44
CA SER A 490 -3.27 -0.15 1.02
C SER A 490 -3.68 -0.96 2.23
N LEU A 491 -4.09 -0.27 3.29
CA LEU A 491 -4.40 -0.89 4.57
C LEU A 491 -5.91 -0.92 4.77
N ILE A 492 -6.45 -2.11 5.04
CA ILE A 492 -7.88 -2.34 5.20
C ILE A 492 -8.19 -2.41 6.68
N VAL A 493 -9.06 -1.50 7.12
CA VAL A 493 -9.35 -1.23 8.53
C VAL A 493 -10.86 -1.22 8.78
N GLY A 494 -11.30 -1.82 9.87
CA GLY A 494 -12.69 -1.78 10.32
C GLY A 494 -12.88 -0.62 11.28
N GLN A 495 -13.82 0.29 10.98
CA GLN A 495 -14.05 1.53 11.73
C GLN A 495 -14.17 1.34 13.26
N ASN A 496 -14.77 0.22 13.68
CA ASN A 496 -15.06 -0.08 15.08
C ASN A 496 -14.39 -1.37 15.57
N LYS A 497 -13.48 -1.96 14.80
CA LYS A 497 -12.86 -3.27 15.11
C LYS A 497 -11.39 -3.17 15.46
N ASN A 498 -10.66 -2.27 14.83
CA ASN A 498 -9.20 -2.21 14.97
C ASN A 498 -8.80 -1.15 15.99
N MET A 499 -7.80 -1.48 16.82
CA MET A 499 -7.19 -0.49 17.68
C MET A 499 -6.27 0.42 16.85
N MET A 500 -6.20 1.70 17.19
CA MET A 500 -5.31 2.65 16.50
C MET A 500 -3.84 2.24 16.58
N ASP A 501 -3.46 1.52 17.64
CA ASP A 501 -2.11 1.04 17.84
C ASP A 501 -1.75 -0.03 16.80
N ASP A 502 -2.67 -0.95 16.47
CA ASP A 502 -2.45 -1.97 15.44
C ASP A 502 -2.24 -1.34 14.06
N ILE A 503 -3.06 -0.33 13.73
CA ILE A 503 -2.95 0.41 12.48
C ILE A 503 -1.61 1.16 12.42
N THR A 504 -1.18 1.76 13.53
CA THR A 504 0.10 2.47 13.63
C THR A 504 1.27 1.51 13.45
N GLN A 505 1.24 0.34 14.11
CA GLN A 505 2.24 -0.71 13.94
C GLN A 505 2.33 -1.20 12.49
N MET A 506 1.20 -1.33 11.80
CA MET A 506 1.16 -1.68 10.38
C MET A 506 1.79 -0.62 9.48
N ILE A 507 1.47 0.64 9.71
CA ILE A 507 2.08 1.75 8.97
C ILE A 507 3.60 1.78 9.20
N GLU A 508 4.04 1.63 10.45
CA GLU A 508 5.46 1.61 10.81
C GLU A 508 6.18 0.40 10.22
N TYR A 509 5.52 -0.76 10.15
CA TYR A 509 6.05 -1.95 9.50
C TYR A 509 6.43 -1.66 8.05
N PHE A 510 5.50 -1.23 7.21
CA PHE A 510 5.77 -0.96 5.80
C PHE A 510 6.70 0.23 5.56
N LYS A 511 6.63 1.28 6.40
CA LYS A 511 7.57 2.41 6.33
C LYS A 511 9.01 2.01 6.61
N ARG A 512 9.26 1.05 7.51
CA ARG A 512 10.63 0.52 7.75
C ARG A 512 11.24 -0.11 6.50
N TYR A 513 10.40 -0.66 5.63
CA TYR A 513 10.81 -1.22 4.33
C TYR A 513 10.67 -0.23 3.17
N GLN A 514 10.43 1.06 3.46
CA GLN A 514 10.28 2.12 2.46
C GLN A 514 9.11 1.93 1.48
N VAL A 515 8.13 1.09 1.83
CA VAL A 515 6.93 0.90 1.02
C VAL A 515 5.98 2.08 1.22
N THR A 516 5.50 2.65 0.11
CA THR A 516 4.57 3.77 0.15
C THR A 516 3.19 3.29 0.62
N ILE A 517 2.64 3.94 1.65
CA ILE A 517 1.25 3.71 2.05
C ILE A 517 0.36 4.50 1.10
N LYS A 518 -0.39 3.81 0.23
CA LYS A 518 -1.33 4.45 -0.69
C LYS A 518 -2.52 5.05 0.03
N GLY A 519 -3.03 4.39 1.07
CA GLY A 519 -4.17 4.87 1.83
C GLY A 519 -4.77 3.85 2.79
N LEU A 520 -5.81 4.30 3.50
CA LEU A 520 -6.70 3.46 4.31
C LEU A 520 -8.00 3.20 3.56
N LEU A 521 -8.46 1.95 3.59
CA LEU A 521 -9.76 1.51 3.07
C LEU A 521 -10.61 0.99 4.21
N PHE A 522 -11.83 1.50 4.36
CA PHE A 522 -12.71 1.13 5.46
C PHE A 522 -13.57 -0.07 5.09
N ALA A 523 -13.45 -1.13 5.88
CA ALA A 523 -14.38 -2.25 5.80
C ALA A 523 -15.76 -1.81 6.34
N PRO A 524 -16.87 -2.22 5.70
CA PRO A 524 -18.20 -1.84 6.12
C PRO A 524 -18.55 -2.40 7.51
N ASP A 525 -19.21 -1.57 8.33
CA ASP A 525 -19.60 -1.97 9.69
C ASP A 525 -20.82 -2.91 9.68
N ARG A 526 -20.56 -4.21 9.86
CA ARG A 526 -21.59 -5.27 9.91
C ARG A 526 -22.53 -5.14 11.13
N ALA A 527 -22.17 -4.38 12.17
CA ALA A 527 -23.01 -4.23 13.35
C ALA A 527 -24.28 -3.40 13.08
N SER A 528 -24.25 -2.52 12.08
CA SER A 528 -25.35 -1.60 11.76
C SER A 528 -26.52 -2.28 11.02
N ASP A 529 -26.27 -3.39 10.33
CA ASP A 529 -27.28 -4.03 9.46
C ASP A 529 -28.29 -4.89 10.23
N LYS A 530 -27.95 -5.40 11.42
CA LYS A 530 -28.87 -6.25 12.22
C LYS A 530 -30.06 -5.48 12.81
N LYS A 531 -30.01 -4.14 12.91
CA LYS A 531 -31.08 -3.34 13.55
C LYS A 531 -32.25 -2.95 12.65
N LYS A 532 -32.19 -3.18 11.32
CA LYS A 532 -33.28 -2.78 10.39
C LYS A 532 -34.31 -3.88 10.06
N GLY A 533 -34.21 -5.06 10.67
CA GLY A 533 -35.13 -6.18 10.44
C GLY A 533 -36.32 -6.28 11.39
N GLY A 534 -36.49 -5.37 12.35
CA GLY A 534 -37.55 -5.45 13.37
C GLY A 534 -38.65 -4.41 13.16
N THR A 535 -39.90 -4.86 13.29
CA THR A 535 -41.20 -4.14 13.26
C THR A 535 -41.70 -3.66 11.90
N SER A 536 -42.16 -4.62 11.09
CA SER A 536 -43.40 -4.43 10.31
C SER A 536 -44.49 -5.25 11.02
N ASP A 537 -45.24 -4.59 11.90
CA ASP A 537 -46.53 -5.09 12.42
C ASP A 537 -47.67 -4.72 11.44
#